data_AF-A0A352W2K5-F1
#
_entry.id   AF-A0A352W2K5-F1
#
_cell.length_a   1.000
_cell.length_b   1.000
_cell.length_c   1.000
_cell.angle_alpha   90.00
_cell.angle_beta   90.00
_cell.angle_gamma   90.00
#
_symmetry.space_group_name_H-M   'P 1'
#
loop_
_entity.id
_entity.type
_entity.pdbx_description
1 polymer ?
#
loop_
_entity_poly.entity_id
_entity_poly.type
_entity_poly.pdbx_seq_one_letter_code
_entity_poly.pdbx_strand_id
1 'polypeptide(L)'
;KKVSCLNLYRKEYRDKIIADNTLILPASTLMTKYSGTEILTVENHFSSGLYMDIDHHVLHVHYPYIPCADPLEQGRHTAQLVSRHDFSFFEYFLTDTWAHRRSETAIKKIISCLNFFLEGLTESLALERHAVIITSDHGNMEEISINEHTLNPVPLVIITRNEQYLSAVRTVNPVNITDVYRLIVCMHEAENKIA
;
A
#
# COMPACT_ATOMS: atom_id res chain seq x y z
N LYS A 1 -16.90 7.25 -8.41
CA LYS A 1 -16.10 6.77 -7.26
C LYS A 1 -14.68 7.32 -7.41
N LYS A 2 -14.06 7.81 -6.33
CA LYS A 2 -12.75 8.45 -6.30
C LYS A 2 -11.71 7.43 -5.85
N VAL A 3 -10.77 7.10 -6.74
CA VAL A 3 -9.74 6.08 -6.55
C VAL A 3 -8.36 6.76 -6.52
N SER A 4 -7.46 6.30 -5.64
CA SER A 4 -6.09 6.81 -5.60
C SER A 4 -5.04 5.71 -5.39
N CYS A 5 -3.95 5.79 -6.16
CA CYS A 5 -2.69 5.12 -5.85
C CYS A 5 -1.89 6.06 -4.95
N LEU A 6 -1.64 5.66 -3.70
CA LEU A 6 -1.01 6.55 -2.72
C LEU A 6 0.51 6.64 -2.90
N ASN A 7 1.12 5.83 -3.75
CA ASN A 7 2.57 5.83 -3.96
C ASN A 7 3.06 7.17 -4.51
N LEU A 8 3.94 7.83 -3.75
CA LEU A 8 4.68 9.01 -4.20
C LEU A 8 5.93 8.59 -4.97
N TYR A 9 6.15 9.24 -6.09
CA TYR A 9 7.37 9.11 -6.88
C TYR A 9 8.13 10.43 -6.94
N ARG A 10 9.43 10.36 -7.21
CA ARG A 10 10.17 11.56 -7.63
C ARG A 10 9.71 11.98 -9.01
N LYS A 11 9.65 13.29 -9.28
CA LYS A 11 9.18 13.81 -10.58
C LYS A 11 9.92 13.18 -11.75
N GLU A 12 11.24 12.99 -11.66
CA GLU A 12 12.03 12.42 -12.76
C GLU A 12 11.64 10.98 -13.07
N TYR A 13 11.28 10.20 -12.03
CA TYR A 13 10.81 8.82 -12.23
C TYR A 13 9.40 8.80 -12.82
N ARG A 14 8.51 9.66 -12.33
CA ARG A 14 7.16 9.83 -12.89
C ARG A 14 7.21 10.22 -14.37
N ASP A 15 8.05 11.18 -14.73
CA ASP A 15 8.18 11.65 -16.11
C ASP A 15 8.69 10.52 -17.03
N LYS A 16 9.58 9.64 -16.53
CA LYS A 16 9.98 8.41 -17.22
C LYS A 16 8.82 7.43 -17.40
N ILE A 17 8.05 7.17 -16.34
CA ILE A 17 6.85 6.30 -16.40
C ILE A 17 5.90 6.76 -17.51
N ILE A 18 5.69 8.07 -17.65
CA ILE A 18 4.80 8.65 -18.67
C ILE A 18 5.41 8.55 -20.07
N ALA A 19 6.67 8.96 -20.23
CA ALA A 19 7.30 9.10 -21.54
C ALA A 19 7.69 7.77 -22.19
N ASP A 20 8.02 6.75 -21.40
CA ASP A 20 8.57 5.49 -21.90
C ASP A 20 7.57 4.34 -21.71
N ASN A 21 7.03 3.84 -22.82
CA ASN A 21 6.13 2.69 -22.84
C ASN A 21 6.86 1.33 -22.84
N THR A 22 8.20 1.33 -22.85
CA THR A 22 9.03 0.12 -22.79
C THR A 22 9.51 -0.21 -21.38
N LEU A 23 9.32 0.70 -20.42
CA LEU A 23 9.64 0.44 -19.01
C LEU A 23 8.83 -0.74 -18.48
N ILE A 24 9.53 -1.66 -17.83
CA ILE A 24 8.90 -2.69 -17.01
C ILE A 24 8.51 -2.03 -15.70
N LEU A 25 7.21 -1.90 -15.48
CA LEU A 25 6.64 -1.24 -14.31
C LEU A 25 6.01 -2.28 -13.38
N PRO A 26 6.03 -2.04 -12.06
CA PRO A 26 5.20 -2.80 -11.13
C PRO A 26 3.73 -2.76 -11.55
N ALA A 27 2.98 -3.83 -11.26
CA ALA A 27 1.59 -3.95 -11.65
C ALA A 27 0.74 -2.75 -11.17
N SER A 28 1.03 -2.25 -9.97
CA SER A 28 0.36 -1.08 -9.36
C SER A 28 0.58 0.21 -10.17
N THR A 29 1.81 0.42 -10.65
CA THR A 29 2.21 1.61 -11.42
C THR A 29 1.63 1.54 -12.82
N LEU A 30 1.66 0.35 -13.42
CA LEU A 30 1.03 0.08 -14.71
C LEU A 30 -0.49 0.33 -14.65
N MET A 31 -1.15 -0.19 -13.62
CA MET A 31 -2.57 0.03 -13.38
C MET A 31 -2.88 1.53 -13.24
N THR A 32 -2.10 2.25 -12.43
CA THR A 32 -2.28 3.71 -12.23
C THR A 32 -2.13 4.47 -13.55
N LYS A 33 -1.09 4.14 -14.34
CA LYS A 33 -0.83 4.76 -15.65
C LYS A 33 -2.01 4.59 -16.61
N TYR A 34 -2.61 3.41 -16.67
CA TYR A 34 -3.67 3.10 -17.63
C TYR A 34 -5.10 3.32 -17.10
N SER A 35 -5.32 3.44 -15.79
CA SER A 35 -6.61 3.80 -15.21
C SER A 35 -6.96 5.28 -15.37
N GLY A 36 -5.98 6.12 -15.73
CA GLY A 36 -6.11 7.57 -15.73
C GLY A 36 -6.09 8.19 -14.33
N THR A 37 -5.76 7.39 -13.30
CA THR A 37 -5.49 7.91 -11.94
C THR A 37 -4.19 8.71 -11.95
N GLU A 38 -4.15 9.79 -11.19
CA GLU A 38 -2.95 10.62 -11.11
C GLU A 38 -1.77 9.85 -10.49
N ILE A 39 -0.62 9.90 -11.15
CA ILE A 39 0.64 9.39 -10.58
C ILE A 39 1.23 10.51 -9.72
N LEU A 40 1.19 10.30 -8.40
CA LEU A 40 1.58 11.31 -7.42
C LEU A 40 3.10 11.52 -7.39
N THR A 41 3.50 12.74 -7.08
CA THR A 41 4.91 13.13 -6.97
C THR A 41 5.21 13.82 -5.66
N VAL A 42 6.42 13.64 -5.14
CA VAL A 42 6.87 14.29 -3.90
C VAL A 42 6.67 15.81 -3.97
N GLU A 43 6.99 16.43 -5.10
CA GLU A 43 7.00 17.89 -5.27
C GLU A 43 5.59 18.52 -5.23
N ASN A 44 4.58 17.80 -5.71
CA ASN A 44 3.23 18.34 -5.89
C ASN A 44 2.21 17.73 -4.92
N HIS A 45 2.51 16.55 -4.38
CA HIS A 45 1.53 15.70 -3.72
C HIS A 45 2.01 15.17 -2.36
N PHE A 46 3.03 15.80 -1.75
CA PHE A 46 3.63 15.30 -0.51
C PHE A 46 2.61 14.99 0.61
N SER A 47 1.56 15.82 0.76
CA SER A 47 0.49 15.61 1.75
C SER A 47 -0.65 14.69 1.27
N SER A 48 -0.56 14.16 0.06
CA SER A 48 -1.62 13.37 -0.59
C SER A 48 -1.18 11.95 -0.94
N GLY A 49 -0.01 11.52 -0.50
CA GLY A 49 0.50 10.17 -0.71
C GLY A 49 1.55 9.76 0.31
N LEU A 50 2.11 8.59 0.09
CA LEU A 50 3.15 7.97 0.90
C LEU A 50 4.34 7.65 0.01
N TYR A 51 5.53 8.02 0.46
CA TYR A 51 6.75 7.63 -0.22
C TYR A 51 7.15 6.20 0.17
N MET A 52 8.04 5.57 -0.60
CA MET A 52 8.34 4.14 -0.49
C MET A 52 8.87 3.73 0.91
N ASP A 53 9.58 4.62 1.58
CA ASP A 53 9.89 4.58 2.99
C ASP A 53 8.95 5.52 3.74
N ILE A 54 7.94 4.95 4.38
CA ILE A 54 6.94 5.67 5.19
C ILE A 54 7.59 6.64 6.19
N ASP A 55 8.76 6.29 6.73
CA ASP A 55 9.48 7.07 7.74
C ASP A 55 10.39 8.18 7.15
N HIS A 56 10.42 8.33 5.83
CA HIS A 56 11.17 9.35 5.09
C HIS A 56 12.70 9.33 5.28
N HIS A 57 13.33 8.28 5.81
CA HIS A 57 14.79 8.21 5.90
C HIS A 57 15.50 8.22 4.53
N VAL A 58 15.00 7.44 3.56
CA VAL A 58 15.49 7.42 2.18
C VAL A 58 15.00 8.66 1.44
N LEU A 59 13.78 9.13 1.69
CA LEU A 59 13.28 10.37 1.11
C LEU A 59 14.17 11.57 1.47
N HIS A 60 14.55 11.68 2.76
CA HIS A 60 15.41 12.74 3.29
C HIS A 60 16.79 12.78 2.60
N VAL A 61 17.34 11.63 2.20
CA VAL A 61 18.60 11.58 1.45
C VAL A 61 18.48 12.27 0.09
N HIS A 62 17.31 12.20 -0.56
CA HIS A 62 17.05 12.84 -1.84
C HIS A 62 16.50 14.27 -1.71
N TYR A 63 15.79 14.56 -0.62
CA TYR A 63 15.21 15.87 -0.32
C TYR A 63 15.56 16.25 1.13
N PRO A 64 16.78 16.78 1.39
CA PRO A 64 17.27 17.02 2.76
C PRO A 64 16.45 18.02 3.59
N TYR A 65 15.57 18.78 2.94
CA TYR A 65 14.64 19.69 3.61
C TYR A 65 13.36 19.01 4.11
N ILE A 66 13.08 17.77 3.70
CA ILE A 66 11.97 16.96 4.20
C ILE A 66 12.47 16.17 5.41
N PRO A 67 11.94 16.38 6.63
CA PRO A 67 12.39 15.65 7.80
C PRO A 67 11.96 14.17 7.75
N CYS A 68 12.71 13.31 8.45
CA CYS A 68 12.23 11.97 8.78
C CYS A 68 10.88 12.06 9.52
N ALA A 69 10.01 11.10 9.27
CA ALA A 69 8.68 11.05 9.84
C ALA A 69 8.55 9.91 10.86
N ASP A 70 7.69 10.11 11.84
CA ASP A 70 7.22 9.03 12.72
C ASP A 70 6.19 8.17 11.94
N PRO A 71 6.44 6.86 11.76
CA PRO A 71 5.49 5.98 11.09
C PRO A 71 4.09 6.00 11.71
N LEU A 72 3.97 6.15 13.03
CA LEU A 72 2.69 6.23 13.72
C LEU A 72 1.87 7.42 13.21
N GLU A 73 2.48 8.60 13.19
CA GLU A 73 1.84 9.82 12.67
C GLU A 73 1.55 9.75 11.17
N GLN A 74 2.39 9.06 10.39
CA GLN A 74 2.11 8.80 8.98
C GLN A 74 0.88 7.90 8.79
N GLY A 75 0.70 6.90 9.66
CA GLY A 75 -0.53 6.10 9.72
C GLY A 75 -1.76 6.96 9.98
N ARG A 76 -1.70 7.83 11.00
CA ARG A 76 -2.78 8.76 11.36
C ARG A 76 -3.12 9.72 10.23
N HIS A 77 -2.11 10.29 9.58
CA HIS A 77 -2.26 11.14 8.41
C HIS A 77 -2.91 10.37 7.25
N THR A 78 -2.49 9.13 7.01
CA THR A 78 -3.04 8.27 5.96
C THR A 78 -4.53 7.99 6.19
N ALA A 79 -4.96 7.78 7.43
CA ALA A 79 -6.39 7.62 7.75
C ALA A 79 -7.24 8.81 7.27
N GLN A 80 -6.74 10.04 7.43
CA GLN A 80 -7.42 11.25 6.95
C GLN A 80 -7.44 11.33 5.42
N LEU A 81 -6.36 10.90 4.77
CA LEU A 81 -6.23 10.87 3.31
C LEU A 81 -7.19 9.86 2.67
N VAL A 82 -7.22 8.62 3.17
CA VAL A 82 -8.06 7.55 2.61
C VAL A 82 -9.54 7.81 2.85
N SER A 83 -9.92 8.52 3.92
CA SER A 83 -11.31 8.93 4.17
C SER A 83 -11.92 9.82 3.08
N ARG A 84 -11.08 10.37 2.17
CA ARG A 84 -11.49 11.20 1.03
C ARG A 84 -11.60 10.42 -0.28
N HIS A 85 -11.50 9.09 -0.24
CA HIS A 85 -11.48 8.20 -1.39
C HIS A 85 -12.44 7.03 -1.15
N ASP A 86 -13.03 6.50 -2.22
CA ASP A 86 -13.83 5.27 -2.17
C ASP A 86 -12.93 4.02 -2.15
N PHE A 87 -11.74 4.12 -2.75
CA PHE A 87 -10.71 3.08 -2.73
C PHE A 87 -9.33 3.71 -2.87
N SER A 88 -8.41 3.28 -2.02
CA SER A 88 -7.00 3.65 -2.12
C SER A 88 -6.13 2.42 -1.92
N PHE A 89 -4.99 2.38 -2.59
CA PHE A 89 -3.98 1.33 -2.38
C PHE A 89 -2.58 1.94 -2.32
N PHE A 90 -1.68 1.22 -1.66
CA PHE A 90 -0.28 1.58 -1.50
C PHE A 90 0.56 0.31 -1.61
N GLU A 91 1.58 0.34 -2.46
CA GLU A 91 2.55 -0.74 -2.60
C GLU A 91 3.83 -0.41 -1.82
N TYR A 92 4.28 -1.35 -0.97
CA TYR A 92 5.47 -1.16 -0.14
C TYR A 92 6.61 -2.08 -0.60
N PHE A 93 7.51 -1.53 -1.43
CA PHE A 93 8.57 -2.29 -2.13
C PHE A 93 9.78 -2.69 -1.26
N LEU A 94 9.90 -2.12 -0.06
CA LEU A 94 11.13 -2.25 0.73
C LEU A 94 11.30 -3.63 1.36
N THR A 95 10.21 -4.37 1.57
CA THR A 95 10.26 -5.77 2.03
C THR A 95 11.06 -6.64 1.07
N ASP A 96 10.72 -6.58 -0.21
CA ASP A 96 11.41 -7.30 -1.28
C ASP A 96 12.87 -6.81 -1.46
N THR A 97 13.04 -5.49 -1.51
CA THR A 97 14.37 -4.87 -1.67
C THR A 97 15.36 -5.30 -0.59
N TRP A 98 14.94 -5.33 0.68
CA TRP A 98 15.83 -5.67 1.78
C TRP A 98 15.99 -7.18 1.98
N ALA A 99 15.03 -7.99 1.55
CA ALA A 99 15.15 -9.43 1.48
C ALA A 99 16.23 -9.86 0.47
N HIS A 100 16.22 -9.30 -0.75
CA HIS A 100 17.29 -9.54 -1.74
C HIS A 100 18.68 -9.12 -1.26
N ARG A 101 18.75 -8.10 -0.41
CA ARG A 101 20.01 -7.63 0.20
C ARG A 101 20.41 -8.41 1.45
N ARG A 102 19.57 -9.35 1.91
CA ARG A 102 19.79 -10.20 3.10
C ARG A 102 20.16 -9.40 4.35
N SER A 103 19.58 -8.21 4.49
CA SER A 103 19.89 -7.31 5.61
C SER A 103 18.88 -7.49 6.73
N GLU A 104 19.17 -8.40 7.67
CA GLU A 104 18.31 -8.62 8.84
C GLU A 104 18.03 -7.32 9.62
N THR A 105 19.03 -6.46 9.75
CA THR A 105 18.87 -5.17 10.44
C THR A 105 17.88 -4.26 9.71
N ALA A 106 17.95 -4.18 8.37
CA ALA A 106 17.01 -3.37 7.60
C ALA A 106 15.61 -3.98 7.65
N ILE A 107 15.49 -5.31 7.57
CA ILE A 107 14.22 -6.04 7.68
C ILE A 107 13.53 -5.76 9.02
N LYS A 108 14.25 -5.85 10.14
CA LYS A 108 13.69 -5.53 11.46
C LYS A 108 13.20 -4.08 11.54
N LYS A 109 13.92 -3.14 10.93
CA LYS A 109 13.52 -1.73 10.88
C LYS A 109 12.25 -1.51 10.08
N ILE A 110 12.14 -2.06 8.87
CA ILE A 110 10.94 -1.89 8.04
C ILE A 110 9.72 -2.58 8.65
N ILE A 111 9.88 -3.74 9.29
CA ILE A 111 8.78 -4.41 10.00
C ILE A 111 8.30 -3.54 11.16
N SER A 112 9.21 -2.96 11.94
CA SER A 112 8.84 -2.02 13.01
C SER A 112 8.15 -0.78 12.45
N CYS A 113 8.62 -0.24 11.33
CA CYS A 113 8.00 0.90 10.64
C CYS A 113 6.57 0.57 10.22
N LEU A 114 6.35 -0.56 9.54
CA LEU A 114 5.03 -1.03 9.13
C LEU A 114 4.10 -1.25 10.33
N ASN A 115 4.60 -1.81 11.43
CA ASN A 115 3.80 -2.04 12.63
C ASN A 115 3.25 -0.73 13.21
N PHE A 116 4.10 0.27 13.45
CA PHE A 116 3.66 1.57 13.96
C PHE A 116 2.78 2.32 12.95
N PHE A 117 3.07 2.21 11.66
CA PHE A 117 2.21 2.78 10.62
C PHE A 117 0.79 2.19 10.64
N LEU A 118 0.67 0.86 10.71
CA LEU A 118 -0.62 0.19 10.77
C LEU A 118 -1.37 0.48 12.06
N GLU A 119 -0.66 0.61 13.19
CA GLU A 119 -1.23 1.07 14.45
C GLU A 119 -1.88 2.44 14.27
N GLY A 120 -1.13 3.45 13.81
CA GLY A 120 -1.64 4.80 13.63
C GLY A 120 -2.80 4.89 12.62
N LEU A 121 -2.72 4.10 11.54
CA LEU A 121 -3.78 4.01 10.54
C LEU A 121 -5.07 3.44 11.14
N THR A 122 -4.97 2.30 11.82
CA THR A 122 -6.16 1.57 12.32
C THR A 122 -6.79 2.23 13.54
N GLU A 123 -6.00 2.93 14.37
CA GLU A 123 -6.52 3.77 15.47
C GLU A 123 -7.36 4.95 14.97
N SER A 124 -6.97 5.54 13.82
CA SER A 124 -7.55 6.79 13.33
C SER A 124 -8.62 6.60 12.27
N LEU A 125 -8.66 5.45 11.60
CA LEU A 125 -9.60 5.17 10.53
C LEU A 125 -10.96 4.72 11.11
N ALA A 126 -12.05 5.31 10.61
CA ALA A 126 -13.41 4.89 10.99
C ALA A 126 -13.76 3.51 10.39
N LEU A 127 -13.34 2.44 11.07
CA LEU A 127 -13.48 1.05 10.60
C LEU A 127 -14.94 0.58 10.46
N GLU A 128 -15.92 1.31 10.98
CA GLU A 128 -17.34 1.10 10.71
C GLU A 128 -17.72 1.41 9.26
N ARG A 129 -16.93 2.26 8.59
CA ARG A 129 -17.13 2.71 7.22
C ARG A 129 -16.08 2.19 6.25
N HIS A 130 -14.90 1.87 6.76
CA HIS A 130 -13.75 1.47 5.96
C HIS A 130 -13.25 0.06 6.32
N ALA A 131 -12.51 -0.54 5.40
CA ALA A 131 -11.72 -1.74 5.64
C ALA A 131 -10.26 -1.46 5.26
N VAL A 132 -9.33 -1.98 6.07
CA VAL A 132 -7.92 -2.07 5.71
C VAL A 132 -7.66 -3.50 5.26
N ILE A 133 -7.15 -3.68 4.03
CA ILE A 133 -6.78 -4.97 3.47
C ILE A 133 -5.26 -4.98 3.32
N ILE A 134 -4.60 -5.98 3.90
CA ILE A 134 -3.15 -6.16 3.82
C ILE A 134 -2.88 -7.53 3.19
N THR A 135 -2.08 -7.55 2.14
CA THR A 135 -1.63 -8.77 1.49
C THR A 135 -0.28 -8.54 0.81
N SER A 136 0.32 -9.60 0.27
CA SER A 136 1.56 -9.55 -0.50
C SER A 136 1.31 -10.18 -1.88
N ASP A 137 2.07 -9.78 -2.89
CA ASP A 137 2.05 -10.40 -4.21
C ASP A 137 2.82 -11.72 -4.25
N HIS A 138 3.86 -11.84 -3.42
CA HIS A 138 4.62 -13.07 -3.21
C HIS A 138 5.30 -13.14 -1.82
N GLY A 139 5.92 -14.28 -1.52
CA GLY A 139 6.85 -14.46 -0.41
C GLY A 139 8.29 -14.13 -0.81
N ASN A 140 9.11 -13.69 0.16
CA ASN A 140 10.55 -13.44 0.02
C ASN A 140 11.17 -13.24 1.41
N MET A 141 10.78 -12.18 2.11
CA MET A 141 11.37 -11.71 3.38
C MET A 141 11.33 -12.72 4.52
N GLU A 142 10.45 -13.71 4.47
CA GLU A 142 10.36 -14.79 5.45
C GLU A 142 11.48 -15.84 5.33
N GLU A 143 12.15 -15.92 4.17
CA GLU A 143 13.26 -16.86 3.92
C GLU A 143 14.41 -16.19 3.15
N ILE A 144 15.20 -15.40 3.87
CA ILE A 144 16.31 -14.62 3.29
C ILE A 144 17.58 -15.44 3.00
N SER A 145 17.59 -16.76 3.26
CA SER A 145 18.77 -17.59 2.97
C SER A 145 18.91 -17.93 1.48
N ILE A 146 17.81 -17.85 0.71
CA ILE A 146 17.79 -18.06 -0.74
C ILE A 146 17.75 -16.72 -1.49
N ASN A 147 17.90 -16.74 -2.82
CA ASN A 147 17.87 -15.50 -3.63
C ASN A 147 16.53 -15.31 -4.33
N GLU A 148 15.83 -16.43 -4.53
CA GLU A 148 14.56 -16.53 -5.22
C GLU A 148 13.39 -16.17 -4.32
N HIS A 149 12.29 -15.73 -4.92
CA HIS A 149 11.02 -15.66 -4.22
C HIS A 149 10.58 -17.06 -3.77
N THR A 150 9.81 -17.12 -2.69
CA THR A 150 9.30 -18.39 -2.18
C THR A 150 7.94 -18.71 -2.78
N LEU A 151 7.53 -19.97 -2.62
CA LEU A 151 6.16 -20.43 -2.88
C LEU A 151 5.31 -20.44 -1.59
N ASN A 152 5.77 -19.76 -0.53
CA ASN A 152 4.99 -19.68 0.70
C ASN A 152 3.70 -18.89 0.46
N PRO A 153 2.59 -19.28 1.10
CA PRO A 153 1.36 -18.51 1.03
C PRO A 153 1.55 -17.12 1.64
N VAL A 154 0.97 -16.12 0.99
CA VAL A 154 0.94 -14.74 1.47
C VAL A 154 -0.25 -14.52 2.41
N PRO A 155 -0.14 -13.63 3.42
CA PRO A 155 -1.26 -13.34 4.28
C PRO A 155 -2.35 -12.56 3.55
N LEU A 156 -3.59 -12.72 4.00
CA LEU A 156 -4.68 -11.77 3.74
C LEU A 156 -5.25 -11.35 5.10
N VAL A 157 -4.94 -10.13 5.51
CA VAL A 157 -5.46 -9.54 6.74
C VAL A 157 -6.51 -8.49 6.39
N ILE A 158 -7.66 -8.57 7.05
CA ILE A 158 -8.78 -7.64 6.83
C ILE A 158 -9.17 -7.07 8.18
N ILE A 159 -9.08 -5.76 8.30
CA ILE A 159 -9.40 -5.02 9.52
C ILE A 159 -10.58 -4.12 9.21
N THR A 160 -11.74 -4.44 9.80
CA THR A 160 -12.98 -3.67 9.64
C THR A 160 -13.94 -3.95 10.79
N ARG A 161 -14.83 -3.00 11.08
CA ARG A 161 -16.01 -3.15 11.96
C ARG A 161 -17.31 -3.07 11.17
N ASN A 162 -17.23 -3.08 9.84
CA ASN A 162 -18.38 -3.05 8.96
C ASN A 162 -18.90 -4.47 8.71
N GLU A 163 -20.11 -4.77 9.18
CA GLU A 163 -20.70 -6.10 9.08
C GLU A 163 -20.95 -6.55 7.63
N GLN A 164 -21.23 -5.62 6.72
CA GLN A 164 -21.43 -5.92 5.30
C GLN A 164 -20.12 -6.36 4.66
N TYR A 165 -19.00 -5.70 4.98
CA TYR A 165 -17.68 -6.13 4.52
C TYR A 165 -17.29 -7.48 5.11
N LEU A 166 -17.58 -7.75 6.38
CA LEU A 166 -17.36 -9.09 6.98
C LEU A 166 -18.21 -10.17 6.29
N SER A 167 -19.45 -9.85 5.89
CA SER A 167 -20.30 -10.75 5.09
C SER A 167 -19.71 -11.02 3.70
N ALA A 168 -19.18 -9.98 3.04
CA ALA A 168 -18.49 -10.12 1.75
C ALA A 168 -17.26 -11.05 1.87
N VAL A 169 -16.46 -10.91 2.94
CA VAL A 169 -15.33 -11.82 3.22
C VAL A 169 -15.80 -13.28 3.32
N ARG A 170 -16.86 -13.54 4.08
CA ARG A 170 -17.42 -14.89 4.23
C ARG A 170 -17.99 -15.44 2.92
N THR A 171 -18.60 -14.58 2.11
CA THR A 171 -19.20 -14.95 0.83
C THR A 171 -18.14 -15.30 -0.22
N VAL A 172 -17.11 -14.46 -0.32
CA VAL A 172 -16.02 -14.65 -1.29
C VAL A 172 -15.09 -15.78 -0.86
N ASN A 173 -14.86 -15.93 0.45
CA ASN A 173 -13.96 -16.92 1.05
C ASN A 173 -12.61 -17.00 0.29
N PRO A 174 -11.84 -15.90 0.27
CA PRO A 174 -10.64 -15.78 -0.56
C PRO A 174 -9.58 -16.80 -0.16
N VAL A 175 -9.06 -17.53 -1.16
CA VAL A 175 -8.01 -18.54 -0.97
C VAL A 175 -6.77 -18.26 -1.81
N ASN A 176 -6.91 -17.50 -2.90
CA ASN A 176 -5.82 -17.07 -3.77
C ASN A 176 -5.75 -15.55 -3.87
N ILE A 177 -4.59 -15.02 -4.26
CA ILE A 177 -4.42 -13.58 -4.48
C ILE A 177 -5.39 -13.00 -5.51
N THR A 178 -5.79 -13.79 -6.50
CA THR A 178 -6.80 -13.41 -7.50
C THR A 178 -8.18 -13.14 -6.89
N ASP A 179 -8.46 -13.70 -5.72
CA ASP A 179 -9.73 -13.50 -5.01
C ASP A 179 -9.79 -12.14 -4.30
N VAL A 180 -8.64 -11.48 -4.08
CA VAL A 180 -8.59 -10.15 -3.44
C VAL A 180 -9.34 -9.11 -4.29
N TYR A 181 -9.22 -9.18 -5.62
CA TYR A 181 -10.02 -8.33 -6.52
C TYR A 181 -11.53 -8.59 -6.36
N ARG A 182 -11.93 -9.86 -6.34
CA ARG A 182 -13.35 -10.24 -6.17
C ARG A 182 -13.89 -9.76 -4.83
N LEU A 183 -13.06 -9.86 -3.78
CA LEU A 183 -13.38 -9.35 -2.46
C LEU A 183 -13.63 -7.84 -2.47
N ILE A 184 -12.74 -7.05 -3.08
CA ILE A 184 -12.88 -5.59 -3.17
C ILE A 184 -14.18 -5.23 -3.92
N VAL A 185 -14.47 -5.90 -5.04
CA VAL A 185 -15.72 -5.68 -5.79
C VAL A 185 -16.95 -6.05 -4.96
N CYS A 186 -16.92 -7.19 -4.26
CA CYS A 186 -18.05 -7.63 -3.43
C CYS A 186 -18.30 -6.67 -2.25
N MET A 187 -17.24 -6.17 -1.59
CA MET A 187 -17.35 -5.14 -0.56
C MET A 187 -17.99 -3.87 -1.11
N HIS A 188 -17.56 -3.43 -2.29
CA HIS A 188 -18.11 -2.26 -2.97
C HIS A 188 -19.61 -2.41 -3.30
N GLU A 189 -20.02 -3.57 -3.81
CA GLU A 189 -21.42 -3.85 -4.09
C GLU A 189 -22.27 -3.91 -2.82
N ALA A 190 -21.71 -4.42 -1.72
CA ALA A 190 -22.39 -4.49 -0.43
C ALA A 190 -22.67 -3.10 0.16
N GLU A 191 -21.77 -2.13 -0.06
CA GLU A 191 -21.97 -0.72 0.30
C GLU A 191 -23.15 -0.11 -0.48
N ASN A 192 -23.23 -0.34 -1.79
CA ASN A 192 -24.23 0.29 -2.67
C ASN A 192 -25.65 -0.27 -2.53
N LYS A 193 -25.85 -1.43 -1.88
CA LYS A 193 -27.20 -2.02 -1.66
C LYS A 193 -28.01 -1.31 -0.57
N ILE A 194 -27.40 -0.36 0.16
CA ILE A 194 -28.00 0.30 1.33
C ILE A 194 -28.12 1.83 1.13
N ALA A 195 -27.45 2.38 0.12
CA ALA A 195 -27.54 3.79 -0.27
C ALA A 195 -28.76 4.06 -1.17
#